data_AF-A0A1F3YNV8-F1
#
_entry.id   AF-A0A1F3YNV8-F1
#
_cell.length_a   1.000
_cell.length_b   1.000
_cell.length_c   1.000
_cell.angle_alpha   90.00
_cell.angle_beta   90.00
_cell.angle_gamma   90.00
#
_symmetry.space_group_name_H-M   'P 1'
#
loop_
_entity.id
_entity.type
_entity.pdbx_description
1 polymer ?
#
loop_
_entity_poly.entity_id
_entity_poly.type
_entity_poly.pdbx_seq_one_letter_code
_entity_poly.pdbx_strand_id
1 'polypeptide(L)'
;IGTLITDHHLPGDALPDAECIVNPNQRGCRFPSKAIAGVGVMFYVMLALRAELRERGLFKDKKEINLAALTDLVALGTVADVVPLDANNRILVAQGLKRLRAGAGKAGLAALARAGGRDIARTSCFDLGFVLGPRLNAAGRLADMSLGIECLLTDDEARAANCAQELDRLNRDRRKIEGEMLDEASAFLDGLPEATGETRTQATFTLYQPGWHQGVVGLIASRVRERVHRPTVCFARGNNAELRGSGRSIPGLHLRDCLDLVSKRAPGLMLRFGGHAQAAGLTIRESDLGLFQDLFENTAAELLPEAARLRVVETDGELEAAYHSLEVAQLLEEQIWGQGFPPPLFCDTFAVESQRVVGERHLKLRLRKDGRRLEAMRFNSLEPLPARVRAAYRLGINEFNGLKTVQLNLEQHEPT
;
A
#
# COMPACT_ATOMS: atom_id res chain seq x y z
N ILE A 1 -1.92 -11.42 -34.87
CA ILE A 1 -3.19 -11.59 -34.13
C ILE A 1 -3.62 -10.18 -33.76
N GLY A 2 -4.89 -9.81 -33.95
CA GLY A 2 -5.37 -8.51 -33.49
C GLY A 2 -5.18 -8.35 -31.98
N THR A 3 -4.39 -7.36 -31.57
CA THR A 3 -3.98 -7.11 -30.19
C THR A 3 -4.44 -5.71 -29.75
N LEU A 4 -5.29 -5.69 -28.72
CA LEU A 4 -5.66 -4.49 -27.97
C LEU A 4 -4.94 -4.52 -26.62
N ILE A 5 -4.20 -3.46 -26.31
CA ILE A 5 -3.52 -3.30 -25.02
C ILE A 5 -4.23 -2.23 -24.21
N THR A 6 -4.68 -2.59 -23.01
CA THR A 6 -5.15 -1.64 -22.01
C THR A 6 -4.15 -1.65 -20.86
N ASP A 7 -3.57 -0.49 -20.55
CA ASP A 7 -2.55 -0.37 -19.52
C ASP A 7 -2.56 1.06 -18.95
N HIS A 8 -1.86 1.26 -17.84
CA HIS A 8 -1.69 2.54 -17.17
C HIS A 8 -0.24 2.81 -16.77
N HIS A 9 0.69 1.87 -16.99
CA HIS A 9 2.10 2.11 -16.71
C HIS A 9 2.71 3.15 -17.65
N LEU A 10 3.84 3.74 -17.23
CA LEU A 10 4.62 4.62 -18.10
C LEU A 10 5.12 3.81 -19.32
N PRO A 11 4.90 4.30 -20.55
CA PRO A 11 5.37 3.61 -21.74
C PRO A 11 6.91 3.62 -21.79
N GLY A 12 7.49 2.56 -22.35
CA GLY A 12 8.90 2.53 -22.70
C GLY A 12 9.23 3.43 -23.89
N ASP A 13 10.50 3.46 -24.29
CA ASP A 13 10.94 4.24 -25.45
C ASP A 13 10.33 3.77 -26.77
N ALA A 14 10.14 2.45 -26.89
CA ALA A 14 9.38 1.83 -27.94
C ALA A 14 8.05 1.29 -27.39
N LEU A 15 6.98 1.43 -28.17
CA LEU A 15 5.69 0.82 -27.88
C LEU A 15 5.63 -0.58 -28.48
N PRO A 16 4.90 -1.53 -27.85
CA PRO A 16 4.65 -2.84 -28.43
C PRO A 16 3.85 -2.73 -29.73
N ASP A 17 4.04 -3.70 -30.62
CA ASP A 17 3.23 -3.83 -31.84
C ASP A 17 1.81 -4.27 -31.46
N ALA A 18 0.84 -3.38 -31.66
CA ALA A 18 -0.57 -3.59 -31.34
C ALA A 18 -1.45 -2.68 -32.20
N GLU A 19 -2.60 -3.18 -32.63
CA GLU A 19 -3.59 -2.43 -33.42
C GLU A 19 -4.18 -1.26 -32.62
N CYS A 20 -4.24 -1.38 -31.29
CA CYS A 20 -4.68 -0.30 -30.43
C CYS A 20 -4.05 -0.39 -29.04
N ILE A 21 -3.60 0.74 -28.52
CA ILE A 21 -3.10 0.89 -27.16
C ILE A 21 -3.94 1.98 -26.46
N VAL A 22 -4.63 1.61 -25.40
CA VAL A 22 -5.35 2.53 -24.52
C VAL A 22 -4.57 2.65 -23.22
N ASN A 23 -3.84 3.77 -23.10
CA ASN A 23 -3.07 4.07 -21.90
C ASN A 23 -2.99 5.60 -21.69
N PRO A 24 -3.38 6.11 -20.50
CA PRO A 24 -3.40 7.54 -20.16
C PRO A 24 -2.00 8.19 -20.19
N ASN A 25 -0.94 7.40 -20.03
CA ASN A 25 0.45 7.83 -19.94
C ASN A 25 1.20 7.79 -21.28
N GLN A 26 0.51 7.51 -22.39
CA GLN A 26 1.09 7.64 -23.73
C GLN A 26 1.56 9.07 -24.03
N ARG A 27 2.68 9.18 -24.75
CA ARG A 27 3.24 10.46 -25.20
C ARG A 27 2.18 11.23 -25.98
N GLY A 28 1.93 12.48 -25.58
CA GLY A 28 0.93 13.35 -26.22
C GLY A 28 -0.53 13.12 -25.81
N CYS A 29 -0.84 12.11 -25.00
CA CYS A 29 -2.20 11.90 -24.49
C CYS A 29 -2.62 13.07 -23.59
N ARG A 30 -3.79 13.66 -23.85
CA ARG A 30 -4.33 14.81 -23.08
C ARG A 30 -5.32 14.42 -21.98
N PHE A 31 -5.56 13.14 -21.76
CA PHE A 31 -6.46 12.68 -20.70
C PHE A 31 -5.98 13.20 -19.33
N PRO A 32 -6.85 13.87 -18.54
CA PRO A 32 -6.43 14.60 -17.35
C PRO A 32 -5.99 13.71 -16.19
N SER A 33 -6.64 12.57 -15.99
CA SER A 33 -6.29 11.63 -14.92
C SER A 33 -5.17 10.69 -15.37
N LYS A 34 -3.92 11.12 -15.18
CA LYS A 34 -2.72 10.31 -15.45
C LYS A 34 -2.52 9.18 -14.45
N ALA A 35 -3.14 9.30 -13.28
CA ALA A 35 -3.07 8.33 -12.20
C ALA A 35 -4.15 7.24 -12.28
N ILE A 36 -5.02 7.24 -13.30
CA ILE A 36 -6.09 6.23 -13.40
C ILE A 36 -5.50 4.81 -13.33
N ALA A 37 -6.06 3.97 -12.45
CA ALA A 37 -5.63 2.57 -12.32
C ALA A 37 -5.97 1.78 -13.60
N GLY A 38 -5.29 0.65 -13.83
CA GLY A 38 -5.57 -0.23 -14.97
C GLY A 38 -7.04 -0.68 -15.04
N VAL A 39 -7.65 -0.96 -13.88
CA VAL A 39 -9.11 -1.28 -13.81
C VAL A 39 -9.98 -0.11 -14.26
N GLY A 40 -9.56 1.13 -13.97
CA GLY A 40 -10.22 2.33 -14.43
C GLY A 40 -10.08 2.51 -15.94
N VAL A 41 -8.90 2.28 -16.51
CA VAL A 41 -8.69 2.30 -17.97
C VAL A 41 -9.65 1.33 -18.66
N MET A 42 -9.72 0.08 -18.20
CA MET A 42 -10.66 -0.91 -18.74
C MET A 42 -12.12 -0.48 -18.55
N PHE A 43 -12.47 0.13 -17.42
CA PHE A 43 -13.81 0.69 -17.19
C PHE A 43 -14.19 1.76 -18.22
N TYR A 44 -13.29 2.68 -18.55
CA TYR A 44 -13.51 3.67 -19.61
C TYR A 44 -13.62 3.04 -21.00
N VAL A 45 -12.82 2.00 -21.30
CA VAL A 45 -12.94 1.24 -22.55
C VAL A 45 -14.32 0.58 -22.65
N MET A 46 -14.83 -0.03 -21.57
CA MET A 46 -16.19 -0.59 -21.54
C MET A 46 -17.27 0.48 -21.73
N LEU A 47 -17.10 1.68 -21.16
CA LEU A 47 -18.01 2.80 -21.36
C LEU A 47 -18.04 3.25 -22.83
N ALA A 48 -16.87 3.38 -23.46
CA ALA A 48 -16.73 3.74 -24.87
C ALA A 48 -17.35 2.66 -25.78
N LEU A 49 -17.08 1.38 -25.50
CA LEU A 49 -17.69 0.26 -26.23
C LEU A 49 -19.22 0.28 -26.11
N ARG A 50 -19.76 0.52 -24.92
CA ARG A 50 -21.21 0.61 -24.72
C ARG A 50 -21.82 1.79 -25.50
N ALA A 51 -21.14 2.94 -25.56
CA ALA A 51 -21.59 4.07 -26.36
C ALA A 51 -21.63 3.72 -27.86
N GLU A 52 -20.57 3.12 -28.37
CA GLU A 52 -20.48 2.66 -29.77
C GLU A 52 -21.60 1.64 -30.10
N LEU A 53 -21.83 0.66 -29.23
CA LEU A 53 -22.90 -0.33 -29.42
C LEU A 53 -24.29 0.30 -29.42
N ARG A 54 -24.47 1.41 -28.67
CA ARG A 54 -25.72 2.18 -28.67
C ARG A 54 -25.92 2.89 -30.02
N GLU A 55 -24.88 3.52 -30.55
CA GLU A 55 -24.92 4.17 -31.88
C GLU A 55 -25.20 3.17 -32.99
N ARG A 56 -24.66 1.95 -32.89
CA ARG A 56 -24.96 0.83 -33.80
C ARG A 56 -26.35 0.22 -33.61
N GLY A 57 -27.13 0.71 -32.65
CA GLY A 57 -28.51 0.25 -32.41
C GLY A 57 -28.63 -1.10 -31.73
N LEU A 58 -27.58 -1.62 -31.07
CA LEU A 58 -27.61 -2.93 -30.41
C LEU A 58 -28.65 -3.00 -29.28
N PHE A 59 -28.95 -1.87 -28.65
CA PHE A 59 -29.84 -1.78 -27.48
C PHE A 59 -31.27 -1.32 -27.83
N LYS A 60 -31.68 -1.34 -29.12
CA LYS A 60 -33.06 -0.98 -29.50
C LYS A 60 -34.11 -1.89 -28.85
N ASP A 61 -33.85 -3.19 -28.86
CA ASP A 61 -34.76 -4.22 -28.31
C ASP A 61 -34.15 -4.97 -27.11
N LYS A 62 -33.02 -4.48 -26.58
CA LYS A 62 -32.28 -5.12 -25.48
C LYS A 62 -31.98 -4.11 -24.40
N LYS A 63 -32.07 -4.54 -23.13
CA LYS A 63 -31.68 -3.71 -21.99
C LYS A 63 -30.20 -3.34 -22.09
N GLU A 64 -29.90 -2.05 -21.94
CA GLU A 64 -28.52 -1.59 -21.91
C GLU A 64 -27.78 -2.12 -20.67
N ILE A 65 -26.51 -2.46 -20.86
CA ILE A 65 -25.64 -2.94 -19.79
C ILE A 65 -25.36 -1.81 -18.80
N ASN A 66 -25.73 -2.02 -17.54
CA ASN A 66 -25.43 -1.06 -16.47
C ASN A 66 -24.02 -1.26 -15.93
N LEU A 67 -23.05 -0.52 -16.47
CA LEU A 67 -21.66 -0.58 -16.02
C LEU A 67 -21.46 -0.04 -14.59
N ALA A 68 -22.41 0.71 -14.02
CA ALA A 68 -22.36 1.07 -12.60
C ALA A 68 -22.41 -0.17 -11.67
N ALA A 69 -22.74 -1.35 -12.19
CA ALA A 69 -22.65 -2.61 -11.47
C ALA A 69 -21.23 -3.12 -11.25
N LEU A 70 -20.22 -2.48 -11.83
CA LEU A 70 -18.80 -2.84 -11.74
C LEU A 70 -17.98 -1.84 -10.90
N THR A 71 -18.59 -0.76 -10.40
CA THR A 71 -17.83 0.31 -9.71
C THR A 71 -17.18 -0.15 -8.43
N ASP A 72 -17.70 -1.20 -7.79
CA ASP A 72 -17.10 -1.84 -6.63
C ASP A 72 -15.80 -2.58 -6.97
N LEU A 73 -15.76 -3.30 -8.11
CA LEU A 73 -14.53 -3.89 -8.63
C LEU A 73 -13.52 -2.80 -9.05
N VAL A 74 -14.00 -1.72 -9.66
CA VAL A 74 -13.16 -0.56 -10.01
C VAL A 74 -12.56 0.06 -8.74
N ALA A 75 -13.36 0.23 -7.67
CA ALA A 75 -12.88 0.78 -6.41
C ALA A 75 -11.84 -0.12 -5.76
N LEU A 76 -12.10 -1.43 -5.66
CA LEU A 76 -11.13 -2.40 -5.14
C LEU A 76 -9.82 -2.35 -5.94
N GLY A 77 -9.89 -2.46 -7.26
CA GLY A 77 -8.69 -2.48 -8.11
C GLY A 77 -7.91 -1.17 -8.00
N THR A 78 -8.59 -0.03 -7.98
CA THR A 78 -7.95 1.29 -7.83
C THR A 78 -7.21 1.42 -6.51
N VAL A 79 -7.84 1.01 -5.40
CA VAL A 79 -7.22 1.09 -4.07
C VAL A 79 -6.11 0.05 -3.89
N ALA A 80 -6.30 -1.17 -4.41
CA ALA A 80 -5.32 -2.25 -4.32
C ALA A 80 -4.05 -1.98 -5.15
N ASP A 81 -4.18 -1.18 -6.22
CA ASP A 81 -3.08 -0.76 -7.09
C ASP A 81 -2.28 0.43 -6.51
N VAL A 82 -2.75 1.01 -5.41
CA VAL A 82 -2.07 2.10 -4.67
C VAL A 82 -1.69 3.28 -5.59
N VAL A 83 -2.53 3.56 -6.59
CA VAL A 83 -2.36 4.74 -7.43
C VAL A 83 -2.85 6.00 -6.70
N PRO A 84 -2.34 7.20 -7.04
CA PRO A 84 -2.87 8.44 -6.49
C PRO A 84 -4.39 8.57 -6.67
N LEU A 85 -5.12 8.86 -5.59
CA LEU A 85 -6.55 9.16 -5.59
C LEU A 85 -6.78 10.60 -6.05
N ASP A 86 -6.42 10.87 -7.30
CA ASP A 86 -6.80 12.10 -8.01
C ASP A 86 -8.33 12.22 -8.12
N ALA A 87 -8.82 13.36 -8.62
CA ALA A 87 -10.25 13.62 -8.69
C ALA A 87 -11.06 12.48 -9.33
N ASN A 88 -10.55 11.86 -10.41
CA ASN A 88 -11.27 10.79 -11.12
C ASN A 88 -11.27 9.49 -10.33
N ASN A 89 -10.09 9.03 -9.88
CA ASN A 89 -9.98 7.83 -9.06
C ASN A 89 -10.82 7.94 -7.79
N ARG A 90 -10.81 9.11 -7.15
CA ARG A 90 -11.55 9.36 -5.91
C ARG A 90 -13.06 9.31 -6.12
N ILE A 91 -13.57 9.81 -7.25
CA ILE A 91 -14.99 9.67 -7.65
C ILE A 91 -15.35 8.19 -7.88
N LEU A 92 -14.53 7.44 -8.63
CA LEU A 92 -14.78 6.02 -8.91
C LEU A 92 -14.79 5.19 -7.63
N VAL A 93 -13.82 5.41 -6.75
CA VAL A 93 -13.75 4.76 -5.44
C VAL A 93 -14.94 5.12 -4.56
N ALA A 94 -15.36 6.39 -4.53
CA ALA A 94 -16.55 6.82 -3.79
C ALA A 94 -17.81 6.07 -4.25
N GLN A 95 -18.03 5.95 -5.56
CA GLN A 95 -19.19 5.23 -6.11
C GLN A 95 -19.14 3.73 -5.83
N GLY A 96 -17.96 3.12 -5.91
CA GLY A 96 -17.80 1.70 -5.56
C GLY A 96 -18.05 1.41 -4.09
N LEU A 97 -17.52 2.25 -3.19
CA LEU A 97 -17.80 2.13 -1.76
C LEU A 97 -19.28 2.37 -1.43
N LYS A 98 -19.91 3.39 -2.03
CA LYS A 98 -21.35 3.62 -1.88
C LYS A 98 -22.16 2.38 -2.29
N ARG A 99 -21.79 1.74 -3.40
CA ARG A 99 -22.44 0.52 -3.89
C ARG A 99 -22.25 -0.66 -2.94
N LEU A 100 -21.03 -0.88 -2.45
CA LEU A 100 -20.72 -1.94 -1.49
C LEU A 100 -21.49 -1.77 -0.19
N ARG A 101 -21.49 -0.56 0.37
CA ARG A 101 -22.16 -0.24 1.63
C ARG A 101 -23.69 -0.37 1.55
N ALA A 102 -24.25 -0.18 0.35
CA ALA A 102 -25.68 -0.40 0.08
C ALA A 102 -26.04 -1.88 -0.12
N GLY A 103 -25.10 -2.82 0.00
CA GLY A 103 -25.34 -4.25 -0.21
C GLY A 103 -25.52 -4.66 -1.67
N ALA A 104 -25.21 -3.78 -2.63
CA ALA A 104 -25.36 -4.04 -4.06
C ALA A 104 -24.06 -4.50 -4.75
N GLY A 105 -23.02 -4.77 -3.97
CA GLY A 105 -21.71 -5.21 -4.49
C GLY A 105 -21.70 -6.68 -4.93
N LYS A 106 -20.60 -7.09 -5.57
CA LYS A 106 -20.35 -8.48 -5.96
C LYS A 106 -20.30 -9.42 -4.75
N ALA A 107 -20.86 -10.63 -4.91
CA ALA A 107 -20.89 -11.65 -3.87
C ALA A 107 -19.49 -11.96 -3.32
N GLY A 108 -18.49 -12.02 -4.20
CA GLY A 108 -17.08 -12.17 -3.84
C GLY A 108 -16.55 -11.11 -2.88
N LEU A 109 -16.87 -9.84 -3.12
CA LEU A 109 -16.40 -8.74 -2.26
C LEU A 109 -17.05 -8.79 -0.87
N ALA A 110 -18.34 -9.10 -0.81
CA ALA A 110 -19.03 -9.32 0.46
C ALA A 110 -18.44 -10.53 1.22
N ALA A 111 -18.15 -11.63 0.51
CA ALA A 111 -17.52 -12.80 1.09
C ALA A 111 -16.11 -12.52 1.62
N LEU A 112 -15.28 -11.76 0.89
CA LEU A 112 -13.95 -11.35 1.32
C LEU A 112 -13.98 -10.42 2.54
N ALA A 113 -14.94 -9.48 2.59
CA ALA A 113 -15.14 -8.63 3.77
C ALA A 113 -15.49 -9.46 5.01
N ARG A 114 -16.44 -10.40 4.88
CA ARG A 114 -16.83 -11.31 5.96
C ARG A 114 -15.67 -12.19 6.43
N ALA A 115 -14.91 -12.79 5.51
CA ALA A 115 -13.71 -13.55 5.84
C ALA A 115 -12.64 -12.69 6.53
N GLY A 116 -12.62 -11.39 6.24
CA GLY A 116 -11.79 -10.39 6.90
C GLY A 116 -12.31 -9.88 8.25
N GLY A 117 -13.45 -10.36 8.74
CA GLY A 117 -14.09 -9.85 9.96
C GLY A 117 -14.58 -8.41 9.80
N ARG A 118 -14.94 -8.00 8.58
CA ARG A 118 -15.44 -6.66 8.27
C ARG A 118 -16.90 -6.68 7.88
N ASP A 119 -17.61 -5.66 8.33
CA ASP A 119 -18.96 -5.36 7.88
C ASP A 119 -18.90 -4.61 6.54
N ILE A 120 -19.57 -5.15 5.53
CA ILE A 120 -19.62 -4.56 4.19
C ILE A 120 -20.27 -3.17 4.22
N ALA A 121 -21.24 -2.95 5.12
CA ALA A 121 -21.95 -1.67 5.27
C ALA A 121 -21.04 -0.56 5.80
N ARG A 122 -19.92 -0.91 6.42
CA ARG A 122 -18.93 0.02 7.01
C ARG A 122 -17.58 0.01 6.29
N THR A 123 -17.48 -0.67 5.15
CA THR A 123 -16.21 -0.83 4.42
C THR A 123 -15.63 0.53 4.03
N SER A 124 -14.35 0.73 4.30
CA SER A 124 -13.57 1.93 3.98
C SER A 124 -12.52 1.67 2.88
N CYS A 125 -11.83 2.71 2.42
CA CYS A 125 -10.66 2.53 1.55
C CYS A 125 -9.57 1.68 2.24
N PHE A 126 -9.42 1.83 3.55
CA PHE A 126 -8.49 1.01 4.33
C PHE A 126 -8.85 -0.47 4.23
N ASP A 127 -10.14 -0.81 4.33
CA ASP A 127 -10.57 -2.21 4.21
C ASP A 127 -10.33 -2.77 2.80
N LEU A 128 -10.59 -1.98 1.75
CA LEU A 128 -10.27 -2.39 0.38
C LEU A 128 -8.77 -2.66 0.21
N GLY A 129 -7.90 -1.75 0.66
CA GLY A 129 -6.44 -1.83 0.46
C GLY A 129 -5.70 -2.77 1.40
N PHE A 130 -6.15 -2.95 2.63
CA PHE A 130 -5.43 -3.68 3.68
C PHE A 130 -6.14 -4.95 4.18
N VAL A 131 -7.41 -5.15 3.81
CA VAL A 131 -8.18 -6.35 4.19
C VAL A 131 -8.54 -7.17 2.95
N LEU A 132 -9.24 -6.60 1.96
CA LEU A 132 -9.71 -7.34 0.79
C LEU A 132 -8.59 -7.57 -0.24
N GLY A 133 -7.90 -6.50 -0.64
CA GLY A 133 -6.79 -6.56 -1.62
C GLY A 133 -5.71 -7.58 -1.27
N PRO A 134 -5.19 -7.63 -0.02
CA PRO A 134 -4.17 -8.60 0.37
C PRO A 134 -4.63 -10.06 0.29
N ARG A 135 -5.92 -10.36 0.46
CA ARG A 135 -6.46 -11.72 0.31
C ARG A 135 -6.46 -12.17 -1.14
N LEU A 136 -6.86 -11.29 -2.05
CA LEU A 136 -6.78 -11.55 -3.48
C LEU A 136 -5.33 -11.70 -3.95
N ASN A 137 -4.45 -10.83 -3.48
CA ASN A 137 -3.03 -10.85 -3.83
C ASN A 137 -2.26 -12.04 -3.22
N ALA A 138 -2.76 -12.65 -2.14
CA ALA A 138 -2.14 -13.83 -1.55
C ALA A 138 -2.18 -15.03 -2.50
N ALA A 139 -3.25 -15.18 -3.29
CA ALA A 139 -3.35 -16.22 -4.31
C ALA A 139 -2.19 -16.14 -5.30
N GLY A 140 -1.97 -14.99 -5.94
CA GLY A 140 -0.88 -14.85 -6.92
C GLY A 140 0.54 -14.97 -6.34
N ARG A 141 0.71 -14.95 -5.01
CA ARG A 141 2.02 -15.08 -4.35
C ARG A 141 2.34 -16.50 -3.88
N LEU A 142 1.31 -17.28 -3.59
CA LEU A 142 1.45 -18.61 -2.98
C LEU A 142 0.76 -19.74 -3.76
N ALA A 143 -0.15 -19.42 -4.69
CA ALA A 143 -1.03 -20.36 -5.36
C ALA A 143 -1.44 -19.86 -6.76
N ASP A 144 -2.52 -20.43 -7.31
CA ASP A 144 -3.11 -20.03 -8.59
C ASP A 144 -4.01 -18.80 -8.44
N MET A 145 -3.80 -17.79 -9.28
CA MET A 145 -4.58 -16.56 -9.32
C MET A 145 -6.03 -16.79 -9.80
N SER A 146 -6.32 -17.91 -10.46
CA SER A 146 -7.65 -18.29 -10.93
C SER A 146 -8.72 -18.23 -9.83
N LEU A 147 -8.36 -18.60 -8.59
CA LEU A 147 -9.25 -18.55 -7.42
C LEU A 147 -9.73 -17.13 -7.10
N GLY A 148 -8.83 -16.14 -7.20
CA GLY A 148 -9.17 -14.74 -6.97
C GLY A 148 -10.11 -14.21 -8.04
N ILE A 149 -9.87 -14.58 -9.30
CA ILE A 149 -10.73 -14.21 -10.43
C ILE A 149 -12.12 -14.83 -10.28
N GLU A 150 -12.18 -16.12 -9.98
CA GLU A 150 -13.44 -16.83 -9.76
C GLU A 150 -14.25 -16.21 -8.62
N CYS A 151 -13.59 -15.87 -7.51
CA CYS A 151 -14.23 -15.18 -6.38
C CYS A 151 -14.92 -13.88 -6.82
N LEU A 152 -14.29 -13.09 -7.68
CA LEU A 152 -14.83 -11.81 -8.15
C LEU A 152 -15.91 -11.93 -9.22
N LEU A 153 -15.92 -13.04 -9.98
CA LEU A 153 -16.82 -13.25 -11.11
C LEU A 153 -18.10 -14.03 -10.75
N THR A 154 -18.06 -14.88 -9.72
CA THR A 154 -19.21 -15.70 -9.34
C THR A 154 -20.37 -14.86 -8.78
N ASP A 155 -21.59 -15.19 -9.20
CA ASP A 155 -22.83 -14.66 -8.63
C ASP A 155 -23.42 -15.59 -7.55
N ASP A 156 -22.90 -16.82 -7.40
CA ASP A 156 -23.27 -17.75 -6.32
C ASP A 156 -22.57 -17.38 -5.01
N GLU A 157 -23.37 -17.04 -3.99
CA GLU A 157 -22.87 -16.66 -2.66
C GLU A 157 -22.12 -17.79 -1.95
N ALA A 158 -22.55 -19.05 -2.10
CA ALA A 158 -21.89 -20.19 -1.49
C ALA A 158 -20.52 -20.43 -2.16
N ARG A 159 -20.46 -20.32 -3.50
CA ARG A 159 -19.19 -20.39 -4.22
C ARG A 159 -18.26 -19.24 -3.82
N ALA A 160 -18.77 -18.02 -3.75
CA ALA A 160 -18.01 -16.84 -3.30
C ALA A 160 -17.44 -17.03 -1.89
N ALA A 161 -18.24 -17.58 -0.97
CA ALA A 161 -17.81 -17.87 0.40
C ALA A 161 -16.67 -18.89 0.44
N ASN A 162 -16.77 -19.98 -0.31
CA ASN A 162 -15.72 -21.00 -0.40
C ASN A 162 -14.42 -20.41 -0.94
N CYS A 163 -14.48 -19.64 -2.04
CA CYS A 163 -13.30 -18.97 -2.59
C CYS A 163 -12.69 -17.98 -1.57
N ALA A 164 -13.51 -17.18 -0.90
CA ALA A 164 -13.03 -16.19 0.08
C ALA A 164 -12.37 -16.85 1.30
N GLN A 165 -12.87 -17.98 1.78
CA GLN A 165 -12.27 -18.74 2.88
C GLN A 165 -10.89 -19.27 2.51
N GLU A 166 -10.74 -19.80 1.30
CA GLU A 166 -9.45 -20.30 0.82
C GLU A 166 -8.45 -19.16 0.58
N LEU A 167 -8.89 -18.04 0.00
CA LEU A 167 -8.08 -16.82 -0.12
C LEU A 167 -7.63 -16.29 1.25
N ASP A 168 -8.50 -16.36 2.25
CA ASP A 168 -8.17 -15.98 3.62
C ASP A 168 -7.16 -16.95 4.27
N ARG A 169 -7.27 -18.26 4.02
CA ARG A 169 -6.27 -19.25 4.42
C ARG A 169 -4.90 -18.93 3.81
N LEU A 170 -4.84 -18.73 2.49
CA LEU A 170 -3.61 -18.35 1.80
C LEU A 170 -3.02 -17.03 2.35
N ASN A 171 -3.85 -16.05 2.66
CA ASN A 171 -3.39 -14.80 3.27
C ASN A 171 -2.87 -15.01 4.70
N ARG A 172 -3.46 -15.91 5.50
CA ARG A 172 -2.92 -16.27 6.82
C ARG A 172 -1.56 -16.97 6.70
N ASP A 173 -1.44 -17.92 5.79
CA ASP A 173 -0.17 -18.63 5.54
C ASP A 173 0.92 -17.64 5.10
N ARG A 174 0.57 -16.73 4.19
CA ARG A 174 1.47 -15.63 3.78
C ARG A 174 1.86 -14.73 4.95
N ARG A 175 0.93 -14.37 5.83
CA ARG A 175 1.20 -13.54 7.02
C ARG A 175 2.12 -14.24 8.00
N LYS A 176 1.99 -15.55 8.16
CA LYS A 176 2.87 -16.36 9.02
C LYS A 176 4.31 -16.33 8.50
N ILE A 177 4.50 -16.66 7.22
CA ILE A 177 5.82 -16.61 6.56
C ILE A 177 6.41 -15.19 6.64
N GLU A 178 5.60 -14.16 6.38
CA GLU A 178 6.05 -12.77 6.50
C GLU A 178 6.46 -12.41 7.93
N GLY A 179 5.72 -12.86 8.94
CA GLY A 179 6.07 -12.63 10.35
C GLY A 179 7.42 -13.22 10.72
N GLU A 180 7.64 -14.49 10.40
CA GLU A 180 8.91 -15.19 10.64
C GLU A 180 10.10 -14.46 9.96
N MET A 181 9.94 -14.10 8.69
CA MET A 181 10.96 -13.35 7.95
C MET A 181 11.21 -11.95 8.49
N LEU A 182 10.20 -11.28 9.05
CA LEU A 182 10.35 -9.96 9.66
C LEU A 182 11.05 -10.01 11.00
N ASP A 183 10.83 -11.06 11.78
CA ASP A 183 11.52 -11.26 13.05
C ASP A 183 13.01 -11.48 12.78
N GLU A 184 13.37 -12.28 11.77
CA GLU A 184 14.75 -12.46 11.32
C GLU A 184 15.37 -11.14 10.80
N ALA A 185 14.65 -10.40 9.95
CA ALA A 185 15.11 -9.11 9.46
C ALA A 185 15.28 -8.09 10.58
N SER A 186 14.40 -8.12 11.59
CA SER A 186 14.47 -7.25 12.75
C SER A 186 15.67 -7.58 13.62
N ALA A 187 15.91 -8.87 13.91
CA ALA A 187 17.09 -9.31 14.64
C ALA A 187 18.40 -8.91 13.94
N PHE A 188 18.43 -8.98 12.60
CA PHE A 188 19.57 -8.48 11.82
C PHE A 188 19.77 -6.96 12.03
N LEU A 189 18.69 -6.17 11.97
CA LEU A 189 18.76 -4.72 12.15
C LEU A 189 19.10 -4.30 13.58
N ASP A 190 18.67 -5.07 14.59
CA ASP A 190 18.95 -4.82 16.00
C ASP A 190 20.38 -5.19 16.39
N GLY A 191 20.98 -6.14 15.67
CA GLY A 191 22.39 -6.53 15.83
C GLY A 191 23.37 -5.55 15.18
N LEU A 192 22.89 -4.59 14.38
CA LEU A 192 23.74 -3.52 13.85
C LEU A 192 24.05 -2.54 14.99
N PRO A 193 25.29 -2.01 15.07
CA PRO A 193 25.61 -0.99 16.05
C PRO A 193 24.57 0.13 15.99
N GLU A 194 23.85 0.35 17.09
CA GLU A 194 23.03 1.55 17.20
C GLU A 194 23.97 2.74 17.02
N ALA A 195 23.73 3.53 15.98
CA ALA A 195 24.31 4.85 15.92
C ALA A 195 23.65 5.66 17.04
N THR A 196 24.26 5.61 18.21
CA THR A 196 23.87 6.37 19.38
C THR A 196 23.98 7.84 19.02
N GLY A 197 22.83 8.48 18.79
CA GLY A 197 22.72 9.93 18.66
C GLY A 197 23.14 10.57 17.34
N GLU A 198 23.69 9.83 16.37
CA GLU A 198 24.09 10.36 15.06
C GLU A 198 23.62 9.46 13.92
N THR A 199 23.33 10.07 12.77
CA THR A 199 22.75 9.47 11.56
C THR A 199 23.33 8.10 11.21
N ARG A 200 22.48 7.09 10.99
CA ARG A 200 22.91 5.82 10.35
C ARG A 200 23.67 6.17 9.06
N THR A 201 24.95 5.82 9.02
CA THR A 201 25.88 6.17 7.93
C THR A 201 25.54 5.47 6.62
N GLN A 202 24.98 4.27 6.71
CA GLN A 202 24.55 3.48 5.55
C GLN A 202 23.45 4.20 4.77
N ALA A 203 23.66 4.33 3.47
CA ALA A 203 22.69 4.83 2.51
C ALA A 203 21.66 3.75 2.14
N THR A 204 21.97 2.47 2.28
CA THR A 204 21.11 1.35 1.86
C THR A 204 21.13 0.18 2.82
N PHE A 205 20.19 -0.74 2.63
CA PHE A 205 20.21 -2.05 3.26
C PHE A 205 20.09 -3.15 2.22
N THR A 206 20.98 -4.14 2.29
CA THR A 206 20.87 -5.39 1.54
C THR A 206 20.73 -6.54 2.52
N LEU A 207 19.66 -7.33 2.41
CA LEU A 207 19.40 -8.46 3.30
C LEU A 207 19.19 -9.73 2.49
N TYR A 208 19.72 -10.85 3.00
CA TYR A 208 19.52 -12.18 2.47
C TYR A 208 19.51 -13.18 3.62
N GLN A 209 18.57 -14.12 3.58
CA GLN A 209 18.59 -15.31 4.41
C GLN A 209 18.21 -16.52 3.56
N PRO A 210 18.90 -17.67 3.68
CA PRO A 210 18.63 -18.87 2.88
C PRO A 210 17.18 -19.38 2.96
N GLY A 211 16.50 -19.17 4.09
CA GLY A 211 15.12 -19.62 4.32
C GLY A 211 14.03 -18.68 3.79
N TRP A 212 14.40 -17.51 3.26
CA TRP A 212 13.43 -16.51 2.82
C TRP A 212 12.67 -16.94 1.56
N HIS A 213 11.35 -16.70 1.59
CA HIS A 213 10.46 -17.07 0.49
C HIS A 213 10.37 -15.96 -0.56
N GLN A 214 10.63 -16.30 -1.84
CA GLN A 214 10.61 -15.34 -2.95
C GLN A 214 9.29 -14.58 -3.12
N GLY A 215 8.15 -15.21 -2.83
CA GLY A 215 6.82 -14.57 -2.92
C GLY A 215 6.56 -13.48 -1.87
N VAL A 216 7.38 -13.44 -0.81
CA VAL A 216 7.21 -12.57 0.38
C VAL A 216 8.33 -11.54 0.52
N VAL A 217 9.50 -11.76 -0.09
CA VAL A 217 10.69 -10.91 0.03
C VAL A 217 10.43 -9.42 -0.27
N GLY A 218 9.53 -9.11 -1.20
CA GLY A 218 9.14 -7.73 -1.50
C GLY A 218 8.34 -7.04 -0.41
N LEU A 219 7.62 -7.78 0.44
CA LEU A 219 6.94 -7.23 1.63
C LEU A 219 7.95 -6.91 2.72
N ILE A 220 8.94 -7.79 2.91
CA ILE A 220 10.05 -7.58 3.85
C ILE A 220 10.83 -6.32 3.48
N ALA A 221 11.20 -6.18 2.20
CA ALA A 221 11.90 -4.98 1.72
C ALA A 221 11.12 -3.69 2.02
N SER A 222 9.79 -3.70 1.86
CA SER A 222 8.94 -2.55 2.19
C SER A 222 8.96 -2.21 3.68
N ARG A 223 8.81 -3.22 4.55
CA ARG A 223 8.80 -3.02 6.01
C ARG A 223 10.16 -2.60 6.55
N VAL A 224 11.24 -3.21 6.05
CA VAL A 224 12.60 -2.82 6.41
C VAL A 224 12.85 -1.37 5.99
N ARG A 225 12.53 -1.00 4.74
CA ARG A 225 12.61 0.39 4.25
C ARG A 225 11.81 1.35 5.15
N GLU A 226 10.58 1.01 5.54
CA GLU A 226 9.77 1.85 6.43
C GLU A 226 10.41 2.04 7.81
N ARG A 227 11.00 0.98 8.36
CA ARG A 227 11.67 1.01 9.67
C ARG A 227 12.95 1.83 9.65
N VAL A 228 13.78 1.66 8.63
CA VAL A 228 15.13 2.25 8.57
C VAL A 228 15.20 3.55 7.76
N HIS A 229 14.14 3.88 7.02
CA HIS A 229 14.07 5.01 6.09
C HIS A 229 15.28 5.06 5.13
N ARG A 230 15.60 3.93 4.51
CA ARG A 230 16.63 3.80 3.46
C ARG A 230 16.12 2.92 2.32
N PRO A 231 16.63 3.11 1.09
CA PRO A 231 16.52 2.12 0.03
C PRO A 231 16.98 0.74 0.51
N THR A 232 16.16 -0.27 0.25
CA THR A 232 16.38 -1.63 0.75
C THR A 232 16.21 -2.63 -0.38
N VAL A 233 17.13 -3.58 -0.49
CA VAL A 233 16.99 -4.78 -1.33
C VAL A 233 17.00 -6.02 -0.45
N CYS A 234 15.94 -6.82 -0.53
CA CYS A 234 15.89 -8.12 0.13
C CYS A 234 15.99 -9.22 -0.93
N PHE A 235 16.80 -10.24 -0.68
CA PHE A 235 17.01 -11.40 -1.55
C PHE A 235 16.44 -12.67 -0.93
N ALA A 236 15.91 -13.53 -1.79
CA ALA A 236 15.51 -14.90 -1.47
C ALA A 236 16.22 -15.87 -2.43
N ARG A 237 16.40 -17.13 -2.02
CA ARG A 237 16.94 -18.16 -2.92
C ARG A 237 16.03 -18.36 -4.13
N GLY A 238 16.62 -18.31 -5.31
CA GLY A 238 16.02 -18.71 -6.57
C GLY A 238 16.48 -20.10 -6.98
N ASN A 239 16.46 -20.36 -8.28
CA ASN A 239 16.96 -21.60 -8.88
C ASN A 239 18.44 -21.46 -9.24
N ASN A 240 19.16 -22.58 -9.38
CA ASN A 240 20.53 -22.61 -9.95
C ASN A 240 21.54 -21.68 -9.26
N ALA A 241 21.55 -21.63 -7.93
CA ALA A 241 22.41 -20.73 -7.14
C ALA A 241 22.24 -19.23 -7.51
N GLU A 242 21.06 -18.84 -7.99
CA GLU A 242 20.66 -17.45 -8.15
C GLU A 242 19.91 -16.95 -6.92
N LEU A 243 20.01 -15.65 -6.66
CA LEU A 243 19.19 -14.93 -5.71
C LEU A 243 18.18 -14.06 -6.45
N ARG A 244 16.91 -14.13 -6.04
CA ARG A 244 15.85 -13.24 -6.52
C ARG A 244 15.67 -12.10 -5.52
N GLY A 245 15.97 -10.90 -5.96
CA GLY A 245 15.91 -9.68 -5.17
C GLY A 245 14.62 -8.89 -5.41
N SER A 246 14.10 -8.26 -4.36
CA SER A 246 13.10 -7.20 -4.45
C SER A 246 13.58 -5.96 -3.71
N GLY A 247 13.71 -4.86 -4.45
CA GLY A 247 14.13 -3.57 -3.95
C GLY A 247 12.95 -2.62 -3.70
N ARG A 248 13.10 -1.75 -2.70
CA ARG A 248 12.19 -0.64 -2.38
C ARG A 248 12.98 0.63 -2.13
N SER A 249 12.54 1.74 -2.72
CA SER A 249 13.19 3.05 -2.58
C SER A 249 12.47 3.94 -1.57
N ILE A 250 13.10 5.08 -1.29
CA ILE A 250 12.52 6.23 -0.59
C ILE A 250 12.48 7.45 -1.54
N PRO A 251 11.74 8.52 -1.22
CA PRO A 251 11.87 9.79 -1.94
C PRO A 251 13.33 10.25 -2.00
N GLY A 252 13.76 10.77 -3.15
CA GLY A 252 15.13 11.22 -3.37
C GLY A 252 16.06 10.20 -4.05
N LEU A 253 15.62 8.95 -4.29
CA LEU A 253 16.37 7.98 -5.09
C LEU A 253 15.47 7.23 -6.10
N HIS A 254 15.79 7.32 -7.39
CA HIS A 254 15.18 6.48 -8.43
C HIS A 254 15.88 5.11 -8.45
N LEU A 255 15.25 4.09 -7.85
CA LEU A 255 15.89 2.80 -7.63
C LEU A 255 16.32 2.10 -8.92
N ARG A 256 15.48 2.13 -9.97
CA ARG A 256 15.86 1.52 -11.26
C ARG A 256 17.09 2.19 -11.88
N ASP A 257 17.26 3.51 -11.74
CA ASP A 257 18.39 4.22 -12.34
C ASP A 257 19.66 3.96 -11.52
N CYS A 258 19.53 3.89 -10.20
CA CYS A 258 20.61 3.44 -9.31
C CYS A 258 21.07 2.02 -9.69
N LEU A 259 20.14 1.08 -9.88
CA LEU A 259 20.48 -0.29 -10.31
C LEU A 259 21.09 -0.31 -11.72
N ASP A 260 20.59 0.50 -12.66
CA ASP A 260 21.18 0.61 -13.99
C ASP A 260 22.64 1.08 -13.94
N LEU A 261 22.95 2.06 -13.08
CA LEU A 261 24.32 2.49 -12.81
C LEU A 261 25.18 1.39 -12.17
N VAL A 262 24.64 0.64 -11.20
CA VAL A 262 25.31 -0.55 -10.65
C VAL A 262 25.62 -1.57 -11.75
N SER A 263 24.66 -1.81 -12.65
CA SER A 263 24.83 -2.74 -13.77
C SER A 263 25.92 -2.28 -14.75
N LYS A 264 26.04 -0.97 -14.99
CA LYS A 264 27.09 -0.38 -15.83
C LYS A 264 28.47 -0.43 -15.17
N ARG A 265 28.54 -0.27 -13.84
CA ARG A 265 29.78 -0.37 -13.05
C ARG A 265 30.31 -1.80 -12.98
N ALA A 266 29.42 -2.79 -12.94
CA ALA A 266 29.77 -4.21 -12.95
C ALA A 266 28.89 -4.98 -13.96
N PRO A 267 29.27 -4.99 -15.25
CA PRO A 267 28.55 -5.74 -16.27
C PRO A 267 28.47 -7.24 -15.93
N GLY A 268 27.28 -7.82 -16.03
CA GLY A 268 27.04 -9.25 -15.74
C GLY A 268 26.80 -9.59 -14.26
N LEU A 269 26.88 -8.62 -13.35
CA LEU A 269 26.51 -8.76 -11.94
C LEU A 269 25.01 -9.05 -11.76
N MET A 270 24.17 -8.27 -12.42
CA MET A 270 22.72 -8.50 -12.47
C MET A 270 22.37 -9.25 -13.75
N LEU A 271 21.93 -10.50 -13.59
CA LEU A 271 21.48 -11.36 -14.68
C LEU A 271 20.20 -10.82 -15.32
N ARG A 272 19.31 -10.27 -14.50
CA ARG A 272 18.06 -9.61 -14.88
C ARG A 272 17.76 -8.52 -13.87
N PHE A 273 17.27 -7.37 -14.34
CA PHE A 273 16.65 -6.39 -13.45
C PHE A 273 15.61 -5.57 -14.20
N GLY A 274 14.66 -5.00 -13.47
CA GLY A 274 13.62 -4.15 -14.00
C GLY A 274 12.78 -3.53 -12.89
N GLY A 275 11.94 -2.56 -13.23
CA GLY A 275 11.05 -1.88 -12.28
C GLY A 275 10.89 -0.40 -12.57
N HIS A 276 10.68 0.36 -11.50
CA HIS A 276 10.38 1.79 -11.52
C HIS A 276 11.13 2.52 -10.40
N ALA A 277 10.84 3.81 -10.20
CA ALA A 277 11.46 4.65 -9.19
C ALA A 277 11.44 4.05 -7.77
N GLN A 278 10.30 3.48 -7.36
CA GLN A 278 10.04 3.08 -5.98
C GLN A 278 10.24 1.58 -5.70
N ALA A 279 10.31 0.76 -6.75
CA ALA A 279 10.43 -0.69 -6.60
C ALA A 279 11.14 -1.30 -7.80
N ALA A 280 11.96 -2.31 -7.55
CA ALA A 280 12.66 -3.07 -8.57
C ALA A 280 12.72 -4.56 -8.23
N GLY A 281 12.73 -5.40 -9.27
CA GLY A 281 13.06 -6.81 -9.17
C GLY A 281 14.41 -7.06 -9.84
N LEU A 282 15.23 -7.90 -9.25
CA LEU A 282 16.55 -8.23 -9.78
C LEU A 282 16.94 -9.68 -9.52
N THR A 283 17.96 -10.15 -10.25
CA THR A 283 18.50 -11.51 -10.11
C THR A 283 20.01 -11.45 -10.22
N ILE A 284 20.70 -12.03 -9.25
CA ILE A 284 22.17 -12.11 -9.17
C ILE A 284 22.57 -13.57 -8.88
N ARG A 285 23.85 -13.92 -9.04
CA ARG A 285 24.35 -15.20 -8.50
C ARG A 285 24.57 -15.06 -7.00
N GLU A 286 24.40 -16.16 -6.25
CA GLU A 286 24.63 -16.18 -4.79
C GLU A 286 26.08 -15.78 -4.44
N SER A 287 27.05 -16.13 -5.30
CA SER A 287 28.46 -15.70 -5.17
C SER A 287 28.66 -14.19 -5.27
N ASP A 288 27.75 -13.48 -5.93
CA ASP A 288 27.93 -12.07 -6.28
C ASP A 288 27.23 -11.13 -5.28
N LEU A 289 26.62 -11.67 -4.21
CA LEU A 289 25.85 -10.91 -3.22
C LEU A 289 26.67 -9.80 -2.54
N GLY A 290 27.90 -10.12 -2.10
CA GLY A 290 28.77 -9.14 -1.43
C GLY A 290 29.14 -7.98 -2.37
N LEU A 291 29.54 -8.29 -3.61
CA LEU A 291 29.85 -7.29 -4.63
C LEU A 291 28.64 -6.41 -4.95
N PHE A 292 27.44 -7.00 -5.04
CA PHE A 292 26.21 -6.23 -5.22
C PHE A 292 25.96 -5.28 -4.05
N GLN A 293 26.09 -5.75 -2.81
CA GLN A 293 25.85 -4.94 -1.62
C GLN A 293 26.76 -3.71 -1.60
N ASP A 294 28.05 -3.88 -1.87
CA ASP A 294 29.02 -2.78 -1.86
C ASP A 294 28.74 -1.76 -2.98
N LEU A 295 28.45 -2.23 -4.19
CA LEU A 295 28.15 -1.34 -5.32
C LEU A 295 26.83 -0.62 -5.15
N PHE A 296 25.80 -1.28 -4.61
CA PHE A 296 24.51 -0.66 -4.35
C PHE A 296 24.63 0.42 -3.28
N GLU A 297 25.34 0.15 -2.19
CA GLU A 297 25.60 1.11 -1.12
C GLU A 297 26.34 2.35 -1.65
N ASN A 298 27.47 2.15 -2.32
CA ASN A 298 28.27 3.26 -2.84
C ASN A 298 27.49 4.11 -3.86
N THR A 299 26.80 3.45 -4.80
CA THR A 299 26.03 4.15 -5.84
C THR A 299 24.86 4.92 -5.23
N ALA A 300 24.15 4.34 -4.26
CA ALA A 300 23.08 5.05 -3.58
C ALA A 300 23.59 6.17 -2.69
N ALA A 301 24.75 6.02 -2.02
CA ALA A 301 25.35 7.07 -1.21
C ALA A 301 25.72 8.31 -2.04
N GLU A 302 26.15 8.13 -3.29
CA GLU A 302 26.41 9.21 -4.24
C GLU A 302 25.12 9.91 -4.72
N LEU A 303 24.05 9.14 -4.93
CA LEU A 303 22.81 9.64 -5.54
C LEU A 303 21.79 10.17 -4.53
N LEU A 304 21.76 9.64 -3.30
CA LEU A 304 20.77 9.95 -2.29
C LEU A 304 21.23 11.13 -1.42
N PRO A 305 20.59 12.31 -1.54
CA PRO A 305 20.94 13.48 -0.73
C PRO A 305 20.80 13.19 0.76
N GLU A 306 21.67 13.76 1.58
CA GLU A 306 21.66 13.55 3.03
C GLU A 306 20.33 13.97 3.68
N ALA A 307 19.75 15.09 3.24
CA ALA A 307 18.43 15.54 3.71
C ALA A 307 17.31 14.51 3.44
N ALA A 308 17.40 13.77 2.33
CA ALA A 308 16.44 12.70 2.00
C ALA A 308 16.62 11.44 2.88
N ARG A 309 17.70 11.36 3.66
CA ARG A 309 17.93 10.31 4.65
C ARG A 309 17.24 10.61 5.98
N LEU A 310 16.74 11.82 6.19
CA LEU A 310 15.97 12.20 7.35
C LEU A 310 14.49 11.90 7.10
N ARG A 311 13.85 11.27 8.08
CA ARG A 311 12.41 11.00 8.01
C ARG A 311 11.65 12.31 8.25
N VAL A 312 10.99 12.80 7.21
CA VAL A 312 10.10 13.97 7.31
C VAL A 312 8.66 13.50 7.57
N VAL A 313 7.99 14.18 8.50
CA VAL A 313 6.56 14.00 8.79
C VAL A 313 5.85 15.29 8.44
N GLU A 314 5.12 15.28 7.33
CA GLU A 314 4.28 16.41 6.93
C GLU A 314 2.98 16.39 7.72
N THR A 315 2.57 17.55 8.24
CA THR A 315 1.36 17.70 9.06
C THR A 315 0.52 18.86 8.55
N ASP A 316 -0.79 18.78 8.69
CA ASP A 316 -1.76 19.82 8.32
C ASP A 316 -1.85 20.97 9.35
N GLY A 317 -0.95 20.98 10.34
CA GLY A 317 -0.89 21.98 11.40
C GLY A 317 -1.65 21.57 12.66
N GLU A 318 -1.84 22.55 13.55
CA GLU A 318 -2.56 22.37 14.81
C GLU A 318 -4.06 22.23 14.56
N LEU A 319 -4.75 21.45 15.40
CA LEU A 319 -6.20 21.38 15.38
C LEU A 319 -6.77 22.22 16.54
N GLU A 320 -7.68 23.14 16.23
CA GLU A 320 -8.34 23.92 17.28
C GLU A 320 -9.10 23.00 18.24
N ALA A 321 -9.12 23.38 19.54
CA ALA A 321 -9.74 22.58 20.58
C ALA A 321 -11.20 22.24 20.26
N ALA A 322 -11.96 23.16 19.65
CA ALA A 322 -13.36 22.98 19.29
C ALA A 322 -13.59 21.82 18.29
N TYR A 323 -12.62 21.53 17.43
CA TYR A 323 -12.72 20.47 16.41
C TYR A 323 -12.31 19.09 16.92
N HIS A 324 -11.91 18.97 18.19
CA HIS A 324 -11.72 17.68 18.86
C HIS A 324 -13.09 17.06 19.24
N SER A 325 -13.95 16.84 18.25
CA SER A 325 -15.33 16.41 18.42
C SER A 325 -15.66 15.17 17.61
N LEU A 326 -16.71 14.46 18.04
CA LEU A 326 -17.17 13.25 17.36
C LEU A 326 -17.68 13.57 15.94
N GLU A 327 -18.33 14.73 15.78
CA GLU A 327 -18.82 15.21 14.50
C GLU A 327 -17.69 15.37 13.47
N VAL A 328 -16.58 16.01 13.85
CA VAL A 328 -15.42 16.17 12.97
C VAL A 328 -14.78 14.81 12.67
N ALA A 329 -14.66 13.93 13.66
CA ALA A 329 -14.13 12.58 13.44
C ALA A 329 -15.00 11.78 12.44
N GLN A 330 -16.33 11.89 12.53
CA GLN A 330 -17.27 11.26 11.60
C GLN A 330 -17.16 11.84 10.19
N LEU A 331 -17.10 13.17 10.07
CA LEU A 331 -16.91 13.86 8.80
C LEU A 331 -15.64 13.37 8.09
N LEU A 332 -14.55 13.20 8.84
CA LEU A 332 -13.28 12.68 8.32
C LEU A 332 -13.41 11.20 7.91
N GLU A 333 -14.05 10.34 8.69
CA GLU A 333 -14.25 8.92 8.36
C GLU A 333 -15.07 8.71 7.07
N GLU A 334 -15.99 9.62 6.74
CA GLU A 334 -16.81 9.54 5.53
C GLU A 334 -16.06 9.85 4.24
N GLN A 335 -14.90 10.51 4.34
CA GLN A 335 -14.11 10.89 3.17
C GLN A 335 -13.35 9.71 2.55
N ILE A 336 -12.95 9.92 1.29
CA ILE A 336 -12.15 8.97 0.52
C ILE A 336 -10.67 9.35 0.64
N TRP A 337 -9.97 8.67 1.55
CA TRP A 337 -8.54 8.82 1.79
C TRP A 337 -7.75 7.69 1.14
N GLY A 338 -6.51 7.98 0.74
CA GLY A 338 -5.59 6.99 0.19
C GLY A 338 -4.31 7.61 -0.36
N GLN A 339 -3.61 6.88 -1.23
CA GLN A 339 -2.38 7.35 -1.83
C GLN A 339 -2.61 8.68 -2.58
N GLY A 340 -1.71 9.66 -2.41
CA GLY A 340 -1.82 10.98 -3.05
C GLY A 340 -2.95 11.88 -2.50
N PHE A 341 -3.76 11.38 -1.57
CA PHE A 341 -4.76 12.16 -0.83
C PHE A 341 -4.94 11.54 0.57
N PRO A 342 -3.92 11.60 1.44
CA PRO A 342 -3.94 10.96 2.75
C PRO A 342 -4.96 11.65 3.69
N PRO A 343 -5.41 10.97 4.76
CA PRO A 343 -6.19 11.64 5.80
C PRO A 343 -5.35 12.76 6.44
N PRO A 344 -5.98 13.77 7.06
CA PRO A 344 -5.25 14.81 7.74
C PRO A 344 -4.44 14.24 8.91
N LEU A 345 -3.24 14.77 9.09
CA LEU A 345 -2.34 14.50 10.19
C LEU A 345 -2.08 15.81 10.93
N PHE A 346 -2.67 15.96 12.11
CA PHE A 346 -2.53 17.15 12.93
C PHE A 346 -1.27 17.07 13.79
N CYS A 347 -0.75 18.22 14.21
CA CYS A 347 0.41 18.32 15.09
C CYS A 347 0.09 19.23 16.26
N ASP A 348 0.24 18.74 17.49
CA ASP A 348 0.02 19.56 18.68
C ASP A 348 0.95 19.18 19.83
N THR A 349 1.07 20.08 20.81
CA THR A 349 1.77 19.79 22.07
C THR A 349 0.81 19.37 23.16
N PHE A 350 1.10 18.25 23.81
CA PHE A 350 0.28 17.67 24.87
C PHE A 350 1.07 17.48 26.16
N ALA A 351 0.40 17.67 27.29
CA ALA A 351 0.86 17.11 28.56
C ALA A 351 0.35 15.66 28.68
N VAL A 352 1.24 14.72 28.99
CA VAL A 352 0.91 13.31 29.22
C VAL A 352 0.52 13.15 30.69
N GLU A 353 -0.78 13.03 30.97
CA GLU A 353 -1.28 12.84 32.35
C GLU A 353 -1.09 11.40 32.82
N SER A 354 -1.30 10.43 31.93
CA SER A 354 -1.10 9.01 32.22
C SER A 354 -0.89 8.21 30.95
N GLN A 355 -0.13 7.12 31.06
CA GLN A 355 0.09 6.15 29.99
C GLN A 355 0.09 4.74 30.55
N ARG A 356 -0.50 3.79 29.83
CA ARG A 356 -0.50 2.37 30.20
C ARG A 356 -0.47 1.48 28.98
N VAL A 357 0.10 0.30 29.14
CA VAL A 357 0.06 -0.75 28.12
C VAL A 357 -1.36 -1.31 28.01
N VAL A 358 -1.81 -1.54 26.78
CA VAL A 358 -3.07 -2.22 26.45
C VAL A 358 -2.79 -3.33 25.45
N GLY A 359 -3.25 -4.54 25.76
CA GLY A 359 -2.85 -5.74 25.03
C GLY A 359 -1.35 -5.98 25.20
N GLU A 360 -0.67 -6.38 24.12
CA GLU A 360 0.76 -6.69 24.15
C GLU A 360 1.63 -5.65 23.42
N ARG A 361 1.02 -4.74 22.63
CA ARG A 361 1.76 -3.92 21.65
C ARG A 361 1.34 -2.44 21.58
N HIS A 362 0.47 -1.96 22.46
CA HIS A 362 -0.11 -0.62 22.35
C HIS A 362 -0.03 0.15 23.66
N LEU A 363 0.10 1.48 23.57
CA LEU A 363 -0.05 2.39 24.69
C LEU A 363 -1.36 3.15 24.61
N LYS A 364 -2.16 3.10 25.67
CA LYS A 364 -3.29 4.00 25.89
C LYS A 364 -2.83 5.18 26.73
N LEU A 365 -3.17 6.37 26.27
CA LEU A 365 -2.71 7.65 26.80
C LEU A 365 -3.90 8.50 27.23
N ARG A 366 -3.70 9.28 28.29
CA ARG A 366 -4.55 10.42 28.63
C ARG A 366 -3.72 11.68 28.44
N LEU A 367 -4.13 12.50 27.48
CA LEU A 367 -3.44 13.71 27.10
C LEU A 367 -4.24 14.94 27.54
N ARG A 368 -3.54 16.02 27.85
CA ARG A 368 -4.15 17.32 28.18
C ARG A 368 -3.62 18.41 27.24
N LYS A 369 -4.56 19.15 26.63
CA LYS A 369 -4.33 20.34 25.79
C LYS A 369 -5.42 21.36 26.10
N ASP A 370 -5.06 22.62 26.29
CA ASP A 370 -6.01 23.74 26.52
C ASP A 370 -7.08 23.45 27.60
N GLY A 371 -6.66 22.80 28.69
CA GLY A 371 -7.55 22.41 29.79
C GLY A 371 -8.49 21.21 29.49
N ARG A 372 -8.49 20.67 28.27
CA ARG A 372 -9.27 19.49 27.87
C ARG A 372 -8.47 18.21 28.05
N ARG A 373 -9.17 17.15 28.43
CA ARG A 373 -8.63 15.78 28.47
C ARG A 373 -9.06 15.02 27.24
N LEU A 374 -8.09 14.37 26.59
CA LEU A 374 -8.28 13.60 25.37
C LEU A 374 -7.75 12.19 25.59
N GLU A 375 -8.50 11.19 25.13
CA GLU A 375 -8.00 9.82 25.05
C GLU A 375 -7.17 9.66 23.77
N ALA A 376 -6.08 8.93 23.89
CA ALA A 376 -5.18 8.70 22.78
C ALA A 376 -4.65 7.26 22.77
N MET A 377 -4.35 6.75 21.59
CA MET A 377 -3.73 5.46 21.35
C MET A 377 -2.45 5.64 20.54
N ARG A 378 -1.37 5.00 20.99
CA ARG A 378 -0.16 4.80 20.20
C ARG A 378 -0.06 3.31 19.89
N PHE A 379 -0.26 2.96 18.63
CA PHE A 379 -0.29 1.56 18.21
C PHE A 379 1.12 1.04 17.91
N ASN A 380 1.38 -0.25 18.19
CA ASN A 380 2.61 -0.96 17.84
C ASN A 380 3.87 -0.33 18.41
N SER A 381 3.77 0.31 19.59
CA SER A 381 4.93 0.78 20.34
C SER A 381 4.62 0.84 21.83
N LEU A 382 5.58 0.37 22.62
CA LEU A 382 5.53 0.33 24.08
C LEU A 382 6.47 1.36 24.73
N GLU A 383 7.25 2.07 23.93
CA GLU A 383 8.18 3.09 24.41
C GLU A 383 7.40 4.20 25.13
N PRO A 384 7.71 4.49 26.40
CA PRO A 384 6.98 5.49 27.16
C PRO A 384 7.22 6.89 26.62
N LEU A 385 6.19 7.73 26.64
CA LEU A 385 6.29 9.14 26.27
C LEU A 385 6.78 9.99 27.44
N PRO A 386 7.54 11.08 27.19
CA PRO A 386 7.87 12.07 28.21
C PRO A 386 6.60 12.79 28.73
N ALA A 387 6.74 13.52 29.85
CA ALA A 387 5.62 14.23 30.48
C ALA A 387 4.97 15.32 29.59
N ARG A 388 5.72 15.83 28.62
CA ARG A 388 5.26 16.77 27.61
C ARG A 388 5.83 16.35 26.27
N VAL A 389 4.99 16.37 25.23
CA VAL A 389 5.32 15.81 23.94
C VAL A 389 4.68 16.62 22.82
N ARG A 390 5.42 16.86 21.73
CA ARG A 390 4.85 17.33 20.47
C ARG A 390 4.57 16.11 19.61
N ALA A 391 3.31 15.91 19.24
CA ALA A 391 2.86 14.69 18.61
C ALA A 391 2.11 14.97 17.30
N ALA A 392 2.43 14.17 16.28
CA ALA A 392 1.62 14.06 15.08
C ALA A 392 0.54 12.99 15.29
N TYR A 393 -0.71 13.33 15.04
CA TYR A 393 -1.85 12.47 15.38
C TYR A 393 -3.02 12.61 14.40
N ARG A 394 -3.83 11.55 14.32
CA ARG A 394 -5.12 11.56 13.62
C ARG A 394 -6.28 11.60 14.60
N LEU A 395 -7.32 12.32 14.25
CA LEU A 395 -8.61 12.26 14.94
C LEU A 395 -9.37 11.02 14.46
N GLY A 396 -9.83 10.18 15.39
CA GLY A 396 -10.59 8.97 15.08
C GLY A 396 -11.73 8.72 16.07
N ILE A 397 -12.51 7.69 15.77
CA ILE A 397 -13.64 7.26 16.61
C ILE A 397 -13.27 5.95 17.29
N ASN A 398 -13.40 5.93 18.61
CA ASN A 398 -13.42 4.71 19.40
C ASN A 398 -14.88 4.30 19.64
N GLU A 399 -15.23 3.07 19.29
CA GLU A 399 -16.57 2.51 19.51
C GLU A 399 -16.46 1.33 20.47
N PHE A 400 -17.06 1.46 21.66
CA PHE A 400 -17.05 0.42 22.68
C PHE A 400 -18.44 0.28 23.30
N ASN A 401 -19.00 -0.94 23.28
CA ASN A 401 -20.36 -1.23 23.73
C ASN A 401 -21.43 -0.29 23.14
N GLY A 402 -21.27 0.10 21.87
CA GLY A 402 -22.18 1.01 21.17
C GLY A 402 -21.99 2.50 21.49
N LEU A 403 -21.13 2.85 22.46
CA LEU A 403 -20.76 4.24 22.74
C LEU A 403 -19.60 4.66 21.82
N LYS A 404 -19.81 5.76 21.08
CA LYS A 404 -18.79 6.37 20.22
C LYS A 404 -18.15 7.56 20.93
N THR A 405 -16.84 7.58 21.02
CA THR A 405 -16.06 8.67 21.60
C THR A 405 -14.92 9.08 20.69
N VAL A 406 -14.47 10.33 20.80
CA VAL A 406 -13.27 10.81 20.11
C VAL A 406 -12.03 10.15 20.71
N GLN A 407 -11.09 9.77 19.84
CA GLN A 407 -9.78 9.26 20.22
C GLN A 407 -8.71 9.84 19.29
N LEU A 408 -7.54 10.19 19.83
CA LEU A 408 -6.38 10.55 19.03
C LEU A 408 -5.53 9.31 18.75
N ASN A 409 -5.14 9.11 17.51
CA ASN A 409 -4.20 8.07 17.12
C ASN A 409 -2.84 8.71 16.86
N LEU A 410 -1.90 8.56 17.79
CA LEU A 410 -0.55 9.14 17.65
C LEU A 410 0.27 8.32 16.66
N GLU A 411 0.84 9.00 15.66
CA GLU A 411 1.67 8.37 14.63
C GLU A 411 3.17 8.60 14.89
N GLN A 412 3.55 9.82 15.28
CA GLN A 412 4.92 10.22 15.55
C GLN A 412 4.96 11.22 16.70
N HIS A 413 6.11 11.33 17.35
CA HIS A 413 6.30 12.26 18.45
C HIS A 413 7.75 12.68 18.58
N GLU A 414 7.95 13.86 19.14
CA GLU A 414 9.25 14.35 19.58
C GLU A 414 9.14 14.91 21.01
N PRO A 415 10.19 14.74 21.84
CA PRO A 415 10.28 15.46 23.10
C PRO A 415 10.26 16.97 22.86
N THR A 416 9.58 17.72 23.75
CA THR A 416 9.60 19.19 23.76
C THR A 416 10.48 19.74 24.86
#